data_AF-A0A091MC83-F1
#
_entry.id   AF-A0A091MC83-F1
#
_cell.length_a   1.000
_cell.length_b   1.000
_cell.length_c   1.000
_cell.angle_alpha   90.00
_cell.angle_beta   90.00
_cell.angle_gamma   90.00
#
_symmetry.space_group_name_H-M   'P 1'
#
loop_
_entity.id
_entity.type
_entity.pdbx_description
1 polymer ?
#
loop_
_entity_poly.entity_id
_entity_poly.type
_entity_poly.pdbx_seq_one_letter_code
_entity_poly.pdbx_strand_id
1 'polypeptide(L)'
;VVYFNGAKLVVETPKDPVYSSNGANVTLPCHYHYEPDLEAKRKIRIKWSKLRDDYTKEQDVLVAIGKTYVAFGDFRGRAHLHQAGRREASLVVSDVRLQDDGKYRCEVIDGLEDESDVVDLRLQGVVFPYQPPHGKYRLNFHEAERVCQEQGAILATFNQLFQAWSEGLDWCNAGQWQPMSSLPLRAQGSAQVGVLQAGILQMGMLRMMLSTDAPFSLLGEVFYLDRPAGMTLEEAKHSCQDVGGEIARVG
;
A
#
# COMPACT_ATOMS: atom_id res chain seq x y z
N VAL A 1 -43.39 -4.41 30.28
CA VAL A 1 -42.46 -3.97 29.22
C VAL A 1 -41.07 -4.41 29.66
N VAL A 2 -40.49 -5.42 28.99
CA VAL A 2 -39.11 -5.82 29.27
C VAL A 2 -38.22 -4.85 28.51
N TYR A 3 -37.58 -3.94 29.22
CA TYR A 3 -36.59 -3.06 28.63
C TYR A 3 -35.35 -3.91 28.31
N PHE A 4 -35.17 -4.28 27.05
CA PHE A 4 -33.84 -4.67 26.57
C PHE A 4 -32.99 -3.41 26.55
N ASN A 5 -32.38 -3.05 27.69
CA ASN A 5 -31.23 -2.17 27.71
C ASN A 5 -30.03 -2.96 27.19
N GLY A 6 -30.01 -3.26 25.89
CA GLY A 6 -28.85 -3.82 25.23
C GLY A 6 -27.79 -2.75 25.16
N ALA A 7 -26.68 -2.91 25.90
CA ALA A 7 -25.54 -2.05 25.67
C ALA A 7 -24.82 -2.51 24.41
N LYS A 8 -24.50 -1.53 23.58
CA LYS A 8 -23.82 -1.71 22.31
C LYS A 8 -22.31 -1.83 22.54
N LEU A 9 -21.67 -2.82 21.92
CA LEU A 9 -20.21 -2.89 21.85
C LEU A 9 -19.67 -1.83 20.89
N VAL A 10 -18.55 -1.20 21.24
CA VAL A 10 -17.86 -0.22 20.38
C VAL A 10 -16.37 -0.54 20.38
N VAL A 11 -15.75 -0.49 19.20
CA VAL A 11 -14.30 -0.64 19.00
C VAL A 11 -13.76 0.67 18.47
N GLU A 12 -12.66 1.14 19.05
CA GLU A 12 -11.98 2.38 18.68
C GLU A 12 -10.54 2.11 18.28
N THR A 13 -10.19 2.54 17.07
CA THR A 13 -8.81 2.54 16.55
C THR A 13 -8.41 3.94 16.06
N PRO A 14 -7.10 4.23 15.95
CA PRO A 14 -6.62 5.49 15.38
C PRO A 14 -6.98 5.62 13.90
N LYS A 15 -7.38 6.82 13.49
CA LYS A 15 -7.67 7.14 12.08
C LYS A 15 -6.40 7.34 11.26
N ASP A 16 -5.34 7.83 11.90
CA ASP A 16 -4.04 8.05 11.27
C ASP A 16 -3.21 6.76 11.25
N PRO A 17 -2.38 6.53 10.22
CA PRO A 17 -1.52 5.36 10.15
C PRO A 17 -0.52 5.30 11.30
N VAL A 18 -0.27 4.09 11.79
CA VAL A 18 0.80 3.79 12.75
C VAL A 18 2.08 3.57 11.96
N TYR A 19 3.09 4.40 12.22
CA TYR A 19 4.39 4.28 11.56
C TYR A 19 5.36 3.42 12.37
N SER A 20 6.10 2.56 11.68
CA SER A 20 7.18 1.75 12.28
C SER A 20 8.36 1.61 11.31
N SER A 21 9.43 0.96 11.76
CA SER A 21 10.61 0.65 10.97
C SER A 21 10.94 -0.84 11.04
N ASN A 22 11.69 -1.33 10.05
CA ASN A 22 12.08 -2.73 9.97
C ASN A 22 12.90 -3.16 11.21
N GLY A 23 12.54 -4.29 11.82
CA GLY A 23 13.14 -4.83 13.04
C GLY A 23 12.66 -4.19 14.35
N ALA A 24 11.82 -3.15 14.30
CA ALA A 24 11.28 -2.52 15.50
C ALA A 24 10.13 -3.33 16.11
N ASN A 25 9.70 -2.94 17.31
CA ASN A 25 8.45 -3.43 17.91
C ASN A 25 7.39 -2.35 17.76
N VAL A 26 6.21 -2.72 17.28
CA VAL A 26 5.07 -1.81 17.09
C VAL A 26 3.86 -2.29 17.88
N THR A 27 3.06 -1.35 18.37
CA THR A 27 1.75 -1.63 18.97
C THR A 27 0.68 -1.03 18.07
N LEU A 28 -0.25 -1.86 17.62
CA LEU A 28 -1.43 -1.46 16.87
C LEU A 28 -2.57 -1.22 17.87
N PRO A 29 -2.96 0.06 18.11
CA PRO A 29 -3.92 0.37 19.15
C PRO A 29 -5.33 -0.12 18.80
N CYS A 30 -5.99 -0.78 19.74
CA CYS A 30 -7.39 -1.16 19.64
C CYS A 30 -7.99 -1.20 21.05
N HIS A 31 -8.98 -0.34 21.28
CA HIS A 31 -9.69 -0.27 22.55
C HIS A 31 -11.17 -0.56 22.32
N TYR A 32 -11.84 -1.11 23.34
CA TYR A 32 -13.26 -1.40 23.24
C TYR A 32 -14.03 -1.02 24.51
N HIS A 33 -15.27 -0.59 24.35
CA HIS A 33 -16.15 -0.25 25.46
C HIS A 33 -17.61 -0.57 25.12
N TYR A 34 -18.47 -0.43 26.13
CA TYR A 34 -19.92 -0.60 25.97
C TYR A 34 -20.61 0.73 26.16
N GLU A 35 -21.67 0.97 25.39
CA GLU A 35 -22.54 2.13 25.52
C GLU A 35 -24.01 1.69 25.72
N PRO A 36 -24.65 1.96 26.88
CA PRO A 36 -24.05 2.53 28.10
C PRO A 36 -23.09 1.54 28.78
N ASP A 37 -22.23 2.06 29.67
CA ASP A 37 -21.17 1.22 30.23
C ASP A 37 -21.72 0.01 31.01
N LEU A 38 -21.23 -1.18 30.65
CA LEU A 38 -21.56 -2.44 31.32
C LEU A 38 -20.40 -2.90 32.18
N GLU A 39 -20.66 -3.09 33.48
CA GLU A 39 -19.70 -3.72 34.40
C GLU A 39 -19.68 -5.25 34.31
N ALA A 40 -20.67 -5.84 33.60
CA ALA A 40 -20.81 -7.28 33.44
C ALA A 40 -19.55 -7.90 32.84
N LYS A 41 -19.03 -8.96 33.46
CA LYS A 41 -17.88 -9.72 32.96
C LYS A 41 -18.34 -10.63 31.81
N ARG A 42 -18.59 -10.06 30.64
CA ARG A 42 -18.75 -10.84 29.40
C ARG A 42 -17.40 -11.42 28.98
N LYS A 43 -17.43 -12.62 28.41
CA LYS A 43 -16.22 -13.30 27.94
C LYS A 43 -15.91 -12.78 26.54
N ILE A 44 -14.89 -11.93 26.45
CA ILE A 44 -14.47 -11.33 25.18
C ILE A 44 -13.51 -12.26 24.45
N ARG A 45 -13.75 -12.42 23.15
CA ARG A 45 -12.82 -12.99 22.18
C ARG A 45 -12.33 -11.87 21.27
N ILE A 46 -11.02 -11.76 21.11
CA ILE A 46 -10.37 -10.78 20.25
C ILE A 46 -9.75 -11.53 19.08
N LYS A 47 -9.95 -11.04 17.87
CA LYS A 47 -9.32 -11.56 16.66
C LYS A 47 -8.64 -10.42 15.93
N TRP A 48 -7.37 -10.63 15.61
CA TRP A 48 -6.61 -9.78 14.71
C TRP A 48 -6.38 -10.51 13.39
N SER A 49 -6.67 -9.83 12.30
CA SER A 49 -6.40 -10.32 10.94
C SER A 49 -5.70 -9.24 10.12
N LYS A 50 -4.81 -9.66 9.21
CA LYS A 50 -4.20 -8.79 8.22
C LYS A 50 -5.05 -8.82 6.95
N LEU A 51 -5.48 -7.66 6.50
CA LEU A 51 -6.25 -7.51 5.27
C LEU A 51 -5.31 -7.62 4.07
N ARG A 52 -5.69 -8.42 3.08
CA ARG A 52 -5.04 -8.39 1.78
C ARG A 52 -5.54 -7.19 0.98
N ASP A 53 -4.70 -6.71 0.06
CA ASP A 53 -5.03 -5.58 -0.82
C ASP A 53 -6.27 -5.84 -1.69
N ASP A 54 -6.58 -7.12 -1.95
CA ASP A 54 -7.72 -7.55 -2.76
C ASP A 54 -9.03 -7.71 -1.96
N TYR A 55 -9.00 -7.55 -0.63
CA TYR A 55 -10.11 -7.79 0.30
C TYR A 55 -10.77 -9.17 0.21
N THR A 56 -10.20 -10.12 -0.55
CA THR A 56 -10.85 -11.42 -0.81
C THR A 56 -10.58 -12.43 0.29
N LYS A 57 -9.44 -12.29 0.98
CA LYS A 57 -9.01 -13.16 2.07
C LYS A 57 -8.28 -12.36 3.14
N GLU A 58 -8.65 -12.59 4.39
CA GLU A 58 -7.90 -12.10 5.54
C GLU A 58 -6.93 -13.19 6.01
N GLN A 59 -5.73 -12.78 6.42
CA GLN A 59 -4.77 -13.68 7.06
C GLN A 59 -4.92 -13.53 8.56
N ASP A 60 -5.25 -14.61 9.27
CA ASP A 60 -5.30 -14.59 10.72
C ASP A 60 -3.92 -14.27 11.29
N VAL A 61 -3.85 -13.31 12.22
CA VAL A 61 -2.63 -12.87 12.90
C VAL A 61 -2.61 -13.41 14.32
N LEU A 62 -3.67 -13.15 15.08
CA LEU A 62 -3.77 -13.55 16.48
C LEU A 62 -5.23 -13.72 16.90
N VAL A 63 -5.50 -14.73 17.72
CA VAL A 63 -6.80 -14.91 18.40
C VAL A 63 -6.55 -15.00 19.90
N ALA A 64 -7.29 -14.21 20.68
CA ALA A 64 -7.22 -14.20 22.13
C ALA A 64 -8.60 -14.44 22.76
N ILE A 65 -8.59 -15.16 23.88
CA ILE A 65 -9.75 -15.36 24.74
C ILE A 65 -9.28 -15.16 26.17
N GLY A 66 -9.74 -14.08 26.82
CA GLY A 66 -9.23 -13.68 28.12
C GLY A 66 -7.72 -13.40 28.07
N LYS A 67 -6.92 -14.12 28.88
CA LYS A 67 -5.46 -13.95 28.94
C LYS A 67 -4.68 -14.88 28.01
N THR A 68 -5.35 -15.86 27.41
CA THR A 68 -4.73 -16.83 26.50
C THR A 68 -4.86 -16.34 25.08
N TYR A 69 -3.76 -16.38 24.33
CA TYR A 69 -3.73 -16.00 22.91
C TYR A 69 -2.92 -16.99 22.09
N VAL A 70 -3.21 -17.05 20.80
CA VAL A 70 -2.52 -17.86 19.80
C VAL A 70 -2.23 -16.99 18.59
N ALA A 71 -0.97 -16.94 18.18
CA ALA A 71 -0.54 -16.28 16.95
C ALA A 71 -0.44 -17.28 15.78
N PHE A 72 -0.64 -16.81 14.56
CA PHE A 72 -0.72 -17.62 13.35
C PHE A 72 0.31 -17.20 12.29
N GLY A 73 0.60 -18.10 11.36
CA GLY A 73 1.55 -17.86 10.26
C GLY A 73 2.90 -17.32 10.73
N ASP A 74 3.42 -16.33 10.01
CA ASP A 74 4.70 -15.67 10.27
C ASP A 74 4.70 -14.77 11.51
N PHE A 75 3.54 -14.58 12.14
CA PHE A 75 3.40 -13.82 13.38
C PHE A 75 3.62 -14.70 14.63
N ARG A 76 3.76 -16.02 14.47
CA ARG A 76 4.07 -16.92 15.58
C ARG A 76 5.36 -16.50 16.29
N GLY A 77 5.24 -16.29 17.61
CA GLY A 77 6.35 -15.85 18.46
C GLY A 77 6.64 -14.34 18.41
N ARG A 78 6.04 -13.60 17.48
CA ARG A 78 6.22 -12.14 17.32
C ARG A 78 4.99 -11.34 17.74
N ALA A 79 3.80 -11.89 17.55
CA ALA A 79 2.53 -11.26 17.88
C ALA A 79 2.02 -11.68 19.26
N HIS A 80 1.59 -10.70 20.06
CA HIS A 80 0.94 -10.91 21.35
C HIS A 80 0.00 -9.75 21.69
N LEU A 81 -0.92 -9.95 22.63
CA LEU A 81 -1.83 -8.91 23.07
C LEU A 81 -1.13 -7.98 24.09
N HIS A 82 -1.39 -6.68 24.00
CA HIS A 82 -0.92 -5.71 24.98
C HIS A 82 -1.67 -5.90 26.31
N GLN A 83 -0.96 -6.05 27.43
CA GLN A 83 -1.56 -6.34 28.74
C GLN A 83 -1.71 -5.08 29.61
N ALA A 84 -2.28 -3.99 29.07
CA ALA A 84 -2.40 -2.72 29.79
C ALA A 84 -3.74 -2.46 30.49
N GLY A 85 -4.74 -3.35 30.38
CA GLY A 85 -6.02 -3.11 31.05
C GLY A 85 -7.13 -4.11 30.76
N ARG A 86 -8.33 -3.81 31.27
CA ARG A 86 -9.56 -4.64 31.14
C ARG A 86 -10.29 -4.45 29.79
N ARG A 87 -9.97 -3.39 29.05
CA ARG A 87 -10.59 -2.96 27.78
C ARG A 87 -9.54 -2.76 26.68
N GLU A 88 -8.46 -3.52 26.82
CA GLU A 88 -7.30 -3.44 25.96
C GLU A 88 -7.33 -4.60 24.97
N ALA A 89 -7.35 -4.28 23.68
CA ALA A 89 -7.30 -5.25 22.59
C ALA A 89 -6.11 -5.00 21.65
N SER A 90 -5.22 -4.06 21.98
CA SER A 90 -4.08 -3.69 21.14
C SER A 90 -3.14 -4.87 20.86
N LEU A 91 -2.69 -4.97 19.61
CA LEU A 91 -1.76 -5.99 19.15
C LEU A 91 -0.33 -5.47 19.21
N VAL A 92 0.58 -6.21 19.84
CA VAL A 92 2.02 -5.95 19.78
C VAL A 92 2.64 -6.91 18.77
N VAL A 93 3.35 -6.36 17.78
CA VAL A 93 4.15 -7.12 16.80
C VAL A 93 5.61 -6.77 17.03
N SER A 94 6.42 -7.78 17.36
CA SER A 94 7.87 -7.66 17.54
C SER A 94 8.61 -8.03 16.26
N ASP A 95 9.84 -7.52 16.08
CA ASP A 95 10.65 -7.80 14.87
C ASP A 95 9.81 -7.56 13.59
N VAL A 96 9.32 -6.32 13.43
CA VAL A 96 8.45 -5.97 12.30
C VAL A 96 9.20 -6.10 10.99
N ARG A 97 8.61 -6.79 10.02
CA ARG A 97 9.22 -7.08 8.71
C ARG A 97 8.59 -6.24 7.63
N LEU A 98 9.28 -6.04 6.52
CA LEU A 98 8.75 -5.34 5.34
C LEU A 98 7.39 -5.88 4.86
N GLN A 99 7.17 -7.19 4.98
CA GLN A 99 5.91 -7.85 4.62
C GLN A 99 4.78 -7.59 5.62
N ASP A 100 5.06 -7.02 6.78
CA ASP A 100 4.06 -6.69 7.79
C ASP A 100 3.34 -5.36 7.47
N ASP A 101 3.81 -4.54 6.51
CA ASP A 101 3.11 -3.32 6.05
C ASP A 101 1.69 -3.66 5.54
N GLY A 102 0.72 -2.83 5.91
CA GLY A 102 -0.66 -2.95 5.45
C GLY A 102 -1.70 -2.74 6.55
N LYS A 103 -2.95 -3.09 6.22
CA LYS A 103 -4.10 -2.87 7.08
C LYS A 103 -4.40 -4.10 7.93
N TYR A 104 -4.70 -3.87 9.20
CA TYR A 104 -5.03 -4.89 10.19
C TYR A 104 -6.41 -4.63 10.76
N ARG A 105 -7.25 -5.66 10.83
CA ARG A 105 -8.57 -5.58 11.46
C ARG A 105 -8.50 -6.11 12.89
N CYS A 106 -8.99 -5.30 13.83
CA CYS A 106 -9.28 -5.70 15.20
C CYS A 106 -10.76 -6.03 15.30
N GLU A 107 -11.11 -7.27 15.61
CA GLU A 107 -12.48 -7.74 15.79
C GLU A 107 -12.68 -8.18 17.24
N VAL A 108 -13.68 -7.61 17.91
CA VAL A 108 -14.03 -7.86 19.31
C VAL A 108 -15.41 -8.49 19.36
N ILE A 109 -15.48 -9.67 19.98
CA ILE A 109 -16.65 -10.55 20.00
C ILE A 109 -17.02 -10.82 21.46
N ASP A 110 -18.24 -10.48 21.86
CA ASP A 110 -18.71 -10.70 23.23
C ASP A 110 -19.73 -11.85 23.40
N GLY A 111 -20.02 -12.54 22.30
CA GLY A 111 -20.96 -13.66 22.22
C GLY A 111 -22.40 -13.27 21.88
N LEU A 112 -22.71 -11.97 21.84
CA LEU A 112 -23.98 -11.44 21.34
C LEU A 112 -23.76 -10.50 20.15
N GLU A 113 -22.73 -9.66 20.23
CA GLU A 113 -22.36 -8.68 19.22
C GLU A 113 -20.87 -8.82 18.83
N ASP A 114 -20.60 -8.53 17.56
CA ASP A 114 -19.28 -8.52 16.95
C ASP A 114 -19.05 -7.13 16.35
N GLU A 115 -18.02 -6.43 16.81
CA GLU A 115 -17.64 -5.11 16.29
C GLU A 115 -16.18 -5.11 15.88
N SER A 116 -15.84 -4.34 14.85
CA SER A 116 -14.48 -4.32 14.32
C SER A 116 -14.10 -2.97 13.75
N ASP A 117 -12.81 -2.65 13.85
CA ASP A 117 -12.22 -1.50 13.20
C ASP A 117 -10.82 -1.82 12.66
N VAL A 118 -10.27 -0.95 11.83
CA VAL A 118 -9.04 -1.18 11.07
C VAL A 118 -7.94 -0.23 11.53
N VAL A 119 -6.71 -0.77 11.64
CA VAL A 119 -5.47 -0.02 11.87
C VAL A 119 -4.58 -0.14 10.64
N ASP A 120 -4.07 0.98 10.14
CA ASP A 120 -3.12 1.02 9.02
C ASP A 120 -1.68 1.06 9.55
N LEU A 121 -0.89 0.01 9.32
CA LEU A 121 0.53 -0.05 9.68
C LEU A 121 1.37 0.32 8.45
N ARG A 122 2.17 1.38 8.59
CA ARG A 122 3.08 1.87 7.55
C ARG A 122 4.53 1.78 7.97
N LEU A 123 5.33 1.18 7.11
CA LEU A 123 6.78 1.13 7.31
C LEU A 123 7.47 2.34 6.69
N GLN A 124 8.25 3.01 7.53
CA GLN A 124 9.16 4.06 7.10
C GLN A 124 10.39 3.43 6.48
N GLY A 125 10.76 3.93 5.31
CA GLY A 125 11.89 3.43 4.54
C GLY A 125 12.21 4.37 3.38
N VAL A 126 13.20 3.97 2.58
CA VAL A 126 13.60 4.69 1.38
C VAL A 126 13.30 3.83 0.15
N VAL A 127 12.77 4.46 -0.89
CA VAL A 127 12.62 3.82 -2.20
C VAL A 127 13.86 4.16 -3.02
N PHE A 128 14.54 3.14 -3.53
CA PHE A 128 15.72 3.32 -4.36
C PHE A 128 15.60 2.50 -5.66
N PRO A 129 16.03 3.06 -6.79
CA PRO A 129 16.09 2.33 -8.04
C PRO A 129 17.26 1.34 -8.02
N TYR A 130 17.06 0.15 -8.60
CA TYR A 130 18.10 -0.86 -8.75
C TYR A 130 18.40 -1.13 -10.22
N GLN A 131 19.69 -1.10 -10.58
CA GLN A 131 20.17 -1.46 -11.92
C GLN A 131 21.10 -2.69 -11.85
N PRO A 132 20.81 -3.77 -12.61
CA PRO A 132 21.68 -4.93 -12.67
C PRO A 132 23.07 -4.63 -13.25
N PRO A 133 24.14 -5.31 -12.79
CA PRO A 133 25.50 -5.12 -13.30
C PRO A 133 25.64 -5.39 -14.81
N HIS A 134 24.81 -6.30 -15.35
CA HIS A 134 24.90 -6.75 -16.74
C HIS A 134 24.09 -5.89 -17.72
N GLY A 135 23.61 -4.72 -17.29
CA GLY A 135 22.90 -3.75 -18.13
C GLY A 135 21.42 -3.60 -17.79
N LYS A 136 20.76 -2.67 -18.50
CA LYS A 136 19.34 -2.32 -18.30
C LYS A 136 18.41 -3.44 -18.80
N TYR A 137 17.19 -3.50 -18.26
CA TYR A 137 16.11 -4.42 -18.69
C TYR A 137 16.44 -5.92 -18.59
N ARG A 138 17.29 -6.31 -17.64
CA ARG A 138 17.76 -7.70 -17.48
C ARG A 138 17.12 -8.47 -16.32
N LEU A 139 16.10 -7.92 -15.67
CA LEU A 139 15.37 -8.60 -14.61
C LEU A 139 13.92 -8.79 -15.04
N ASN A 140 13.42 -10.01 -14.93
CA ASN A 140 11.99 -10.27 -14.86
C ASN A 140 11.47 -10.00 -13.43
N PHE A 141 10.15 -10.11 -13.23
CA PHE A 141 9.52 -9.82 -11.94
C PHE A 141 10.07 -10.67 -10.78
N HIS A 142 10.21 -11.98 -10.98
CA HIS A 142 10.72 -12.90 -9.94
C HIS A 142 12.19 -12.65 -9.62
N GLU A 143 12.98 -12.30 -10.63
CA GLU A 143 14.38 -11.92 -10.44
C GLU A 143 14.50 -10.58 -9.70
N ALA A 144 13.65 -9.61 -10.01
CA ALA A 144 13.61 -8.33 -9.31
C ALA A 144 13.21 -8.51 -7.83
N GLU A 145 12.18 -9.31 -7.56
CA GLU A 145 11.76 -9.66 -6.20
C GLU A 145 12.91 -10.30 -5.41
N ARG A 146 13.56 -11.32 -5.99
CA ARG A 146 14.69 -12.00 -5.35
C ARG A 146 15.84 -11.05 -5.06
N VAL A 147 16.21 -10.21 -6.01
CA VAL A 147 17.34 -9.27 -5.87
C VAL A 147 17.03 -8.17 -4.83
N CYS A 148 15.77 -7.74 -4.70
CA CYS A 148 15.35 -6.87 -3.60
C CYS A 148 15.49 -7.60 -2.26
N GLN A 149 15.01 -8.84 -2.15
CA GLN A 149 15.09 -9.63 -0.92
C GLN A 149 16.54 -9.89 -0.48
N GLU A 150 17.44 -10.19 -1.43
CA GLU A 150 18.89 -10.36 -1.18
C GLU A 150 19.54 -9.09 -0.61
N GLN A 151 18.96 -7.91 -0.88
CA GLN A 151 19.40 -6.61 -0.35
C GLN A 151 18.65 -6.20 0.93
N GLY A 152 17.81 -7.07 1.49
CA GLY A 152 16.97 -6.74 2.65
C GLY A 152 15.87 -5.72 2.32
N ALA A 153 15.42 -5.67 1.07
CA ALA A 153 14.37 -4.80 0.57
C ALA A 153 13.19 -5.61 0.00
N ILE A 154 12.08 -4.94 -0.27
CA ILE A 154 10.94 -5.49 -1.02
C ILE A 154 10.68 -4.61 -2.25
N LEU A 155 9.98 -5.17 -3.23
CA LEU A 155 9.49 -4.37 -4.35
C LEU A 155 8.56 -3.27 -3.83
N ALA A 156 8.80 -2.04 -4.27
CA ALA A 156 7.96 -0.91 -3.90
C ALA A 156 6.54 -1.08 -4.47
N THR A 157 5.54 -0.82 -3.63
CA THR A 157 4.16 -0.66 -4.10
C THR A 157 4.02 0.61 -4.93
N PHE A 158 2.94 0.70 -5.72
CA PHE A 158 2.64 1.91 -6.48
C PHE A 158 2.62 3.16 -5.59
N ASN A 159 1.95 3.09 -4.44
CA ASN A 159 1.85 4.23 -3.51
C ASN A 159 3.23 4.63 -2.97
N GLN A 160 4.09 3.67 -2.61
CA GLN A 160 5.45 3.96 -2.14
C GLN A 160 6.30 4.62 -3.25
N LEU A 161 6.20 4.14 -4.49
CA LEU A 161 6.90 4.72 -5.62
C LEU A 161 6.40 6.13 -5.95
N PHE A 162 5.07 6.33 -5.93
CA PHE A 162 4.45 7.63 -6.19
C PHE A 162 4.83 8.66 -5.13
N GLN A 163 4.83 8.27 -3.85
CA GLN A 163 5.29 9.13 -2.76
C GLN A 163 6.75 9.52 -2.96
N ALA A 164 7.64 8.55 -3.19
CA ALA A 164 9.05 8.83 -3.42
C ALA A 164 9.27 9.77 -4.63
N TRP A 165 8.53 9.57 -5.72
CA TRP A 165 8.57 10.46 -6.89
C TRP A 165 8.10 11.89 -6.54
N SER A 166 7.02 12.01 -5.77
CA SER A 166 6.50 13.32 -5.32
C SER A 166 7.48 14.05 -4.39
N GLU A 167 8.33 13.29 -3.68
CA GLU A 167 9.41 13.79 -2.84
C GLU A 167 10.71 14.08 -3.63
N GLY A 168 10.70 13.88 -4.95
CA GLY A 168 11.80 14.24 -5.85
C GLY A 168 12.64 13.06 -6.36
N LEU A 169 12.18 11.81 -6.20
CA LEU A 169 12.79 10.66 -6.85
C LEU A 169 12.53 10.72 -8.36
N ASP A 170 13.49 11.25 -9.12
CA ASP A 170 13.48 11.23 -10.59
C ASP A 170 14.53 10.23 -11.11
N TRP A 171 14.07 9.07 -11.56
CA TRP A 171 14.92 8.02 -12.11
C TRP A 171 14.44 7.60 -13.51
N CYS A 172 15.12 8.11 -14.53
CA CYS A 172 14.83 7.76 -15.92
C CYS A 172 15.76 6.64 -16.42
N ASN A 173 15.21 5.44 -16.61
CA ASN A 173 15.95 4.30 -17.16
C ASN A 173 16.05 4.30 -18.69
N ALA A 174 15.48 5.28 -19.40
CA ALA A 174 15.56 5.37 -20.86
C ALA A 174 17.02 5.41 -21.34
N GLY A 175 17.32 4.72 -22.44
CA GLY A 175 18.64 4.67 -23.06
C GLY A 175 19.10 6.02 -23.63
N GLN A 176 20.39 6.13 -23.88
CA GLN A 176 21.16 7.34 -24.14
C GLN A 176 21.05 7.84 -25.58
N TRP A 177 20.92 9.16 -25.76
CA TRP A 177 21.36 9.88 -26.97
C TRP A 177 22.19 11.11 -26.54
N GLN A 178 23.50 11.09 -26.78
CA GLN A 178 24.37 12.27 -26.91
C GLN A 178 25.45 11.90 -27.96
N PRO A 179 25.87 12.84 -28.85
CA PRO A 179 26.66 14.04 -28.50
C PRO A 179 26.14 15.31 -29.23
N MET A 180 26.55 16.58 -29.06
CA MET A 180 27.42 17.37 -28.17
C MET A 180 27.32 18.82 -28.72
N SER A 181 27.14 19.87 -27.90
CA SER A 181 27.94 21.12 -27.95
C SER A 181 27.35 22.31 -27.15
N SER A 182 28.22 22.86 -26.28
CA SER A 182 28.35 24.26 -25.81
C SER A 182 27.36 24.91 -24.81
N LEU A 183 27.81 24.89 -23.53
CA LEU A 183 27.98 26.03 -22.58
C LEU A 183 26.76 26.56 -21.76
N PRO A 184 26.98 27.29 -20.63
CA PRO A 184 27.51 26.91 -19.31
C PRO A 184 26.49 27.03 -18.16
N LEU A 185 26.89 26.55 -16.97
CA LEU A 185 26.23 26.71 -15.67
C LEU A 185 25.79 28.15 -15.35
N ARG A 186 24.51 28.34 -15.00
CA ARG A 186 24.08 29.33 -13.99
C ARG A 186 22.84 28.82 -13.25
N ALA A 187 22.90 28.91 -11.93
CA ALA A 187 21.90 28.42 -10.99
C ALA A 187 20.56 29.20 -11.05
N GLN A 188 19.57 28.61 -10.38
CA GLN A 188 18.24 29.12 -9.97
C GLN A 188 17.06 28.92 -10.93
N GLY A 189 16.18 28.01 -10.51
CA GLY A 189 14.73 28.17 -10.53
C GLY A 189 14.09 28.34 -11.90
N SER A 190 13.67 27.24 -12.50
CA SER A 190 12.37 27.14 -13.19
C SER A 190 12.21 25.73 -13.75
N ALA A 191 10.99 25.23 -13.58
CA ALA A 191 10.48 24.07 -14.28
C ALA A 191 10.81 24.17 -15.78
N GLN A 192 11.42 23.13 -16.32
CA GLN A 192 11.42 22.90 -17.76
C GLN A 192 10.91 21.50 -18.02
N VAL A 193 9.71 21.50 -18.61
CA VAL A 193 8.93 20.38 -19.10
C VAL A 193 9.79 19.58 -20.09
N GLY A 194 10.29 18.44 -19.64
CA GLY A 194 10.96 17.44 -20.46
C GLY A 194 10.09 16.21 -20.58
N VAL A 195 9.41 16.09 -21.71
CA VAL A 195 8.82 14.91 -22.35
C VAL A 195 8.89 13.60 -21.53
N LEU A 196 7.76 13.22 -20.92
CA LEU A 196 7.51 11.90 -20.35
C LEU A 196 7.46 10.86 -21.48
N GLN A 197 8.59 10.27 -21.83
CA GLN A 197 8.61 8.90 -22.36
C GLN A 197 8.84 7.95 -21.18
N ALA A 198 7.75 7.68 -20.46
CA ALA A 198 7.68 6.67 -19.42
C ALA A 198 7.89 5.29 -20.06
N GLY A 199 8.98 4.62 -19.68
CA GLY A 199 9.43 3.40 -20.36
C GLY A 199 10.11 2.39 -19.45
N ILE A 200 9.63 2.21 -18.21
CA ILE A 200 9.45 0.91 -17.51
C ILE A 200 8.37 1.08 -16.42
N LEU A 201 7.15 1.42 -16.82
CA LEU A 201 6.00 0.96 -16.05
C LEU A 201 5.59 -0.34 -16.71
N GLN A 202 5.92 -1.43 -16.02
CA GLN A 202 5.66 -2.80 -16.37
C GLN A 202 4.26 -2.94 -16.99
N MET A 203 4.20 -3.08 -18.32
CA MET A 203 2.99 -3.35 -19.13
C MET A 203 2.21 -4.61 -18.69
N GLY A 204 2.68 -5.32 -17.64
CA GLY A 204 1.97 -6.41 -16.99
C GLY A 204 1.04 -6.00 -15.84
N MET A 205 1.27 -4.86 -15.16
CA MET A 205 0.44 -4.44 -14.02
C MET A 205 -0.84 -3.73 -14.45
N LEU A 206 -0.83 -3.03 -15.60
CA LEU A 206 -2.02 -2.40 -16.16
C LEU A 206 -3.06 -3.45 -16.64
N ARG A 207 -2.60 -4.65 -17.03
CA ARG A 207 -3.48 -5.74 -17.47
C ARG A 207 -4.29 -6.35 -16.33
N MET A 208 -3.84 -6.22 -15.09
CA MET A 208 -4.52 -6.77 -13.91
C MET A 208 -5.45 -5.75 -13.24
N MET A 209 -5.16 -4.44 -13.34
CA MET A 209 -6.02 -3.38 -12.77
C MET A 209 -7.21 -2.99 -13.66
N LEU A 210 -7.21 -3.35 -14.95
CA LEU A 210 -8.39 -3.16 -15.81
C LEU A 210 -9.46 -4.23 -15.62
N SER A 211 -9.24 -5.24 -14.75
CA SER A 211 -10.22 -6.31 -14.50
C SER A 211 -10.90 -6.25 -13.12
N THR A 212 -10.69 -5.19 -12.32
CA THR A 212 -11.40 -5.01 -11.06
C THR A 212 -11.81 -3.55 -10.89
N ASP A 213 -13.05 -3.27 -11.30
CA ASP A 213 -13.96 -2.19 -10.92
C ASP A 213 -13.43 -1.07 -9.98
N ALA A 214 -12.47 -0.28 -10.46
CA ALA A 214 -12.28 1.08 -9.95
C ALA A 214 -13.16 2.02 -10.80
N PRO A 215 -14.12 2.76 -10.22
CA PRO A 215 -14.97 3.67 -10.98
C PRO A 215 -14.19 4.96 -11.27
N PHE A 216 -13.18 4.87 -12.13
CA PHE A 216 -12.77 6.02 -12.92
C PHE A 216 -13.70 6.06 -14.13
N SER A 217 -14.78 6.82 -14.00
CA SER A 217 -15.60 7.22 -15.15
C SER A 217 -14.76 8.13 -16.07
N LEU A 218 -13.88 7.52 -16.86
CA LEU A 218 -13.44 8.13 -18.10
C LEU A 218 -14.61 8.03 -19.06
N LEU A 219 -15.29 9.15 -19.27
CA LEU A 219 -16.28 9.30 -20.35
C LEU A 219 -15.54 9.20 -21.69
N GLY A 220 -15.35 7.98 -22.19
CA GLY A 220 -14.78 7.69 -23.50
C GLY A 220 -13.99 6.38 -23.58
N GLU A 221 -13.96 5.78 -24.76
CA GLU A 221 -13.06 4.66 -25.06
C GLU A 221 -11.64 5.18 -25.28
N VAL A 222 -10.68 4.64 -24.53
CA VAL A 222 -9.25 4.96 -24.68
C VAL A 222 -8.60 3.89 -25.56
N PHE A 223 -8.00 4.32 -26.67
CA PHE A 223 -7.30 3.43 -27.60
C PHE A 223 -5.92 4.02 -27.96
N TYR A 224 -5.01 3.17 -28.40
CA TYR A 224 -3.67 3.55 -28.83
C TYR A 224 -3.48 3.28 -30.33
N LEU A 225 -2.77 4.19 -31.00
CA LEU A 225 -2.37 4.02 -32.40
C LEU A 225 -0.98 3.39 -32.45
N ASP A 226 -0.89 2.16 -32.95
CA ASP A 226 0.40 1.47 -33.10
C ASP A 226 1.13 2.01 -34.34
N ARG A 227 2.26 2.72 -34.11
CA ARG A 227 3.12 3.21 -35.19
C ARG A 227 4.59 2.90 -34.89
N PRO A 228 5.34 2.39 -35.90
CA PRO A 228 6.69 1.86 -35.71
C PRO A 228 7.79 2.91 -35.50
N ALA A 229 7.47 4.21 -35.53
CA ALA A 229 8.42 5.30 -35.30
C ALA A 229 7.87 6.28 -34.26
N GLY A 230 8.76 6.85 -33.44
CA GLY A 230 8.40 7.92 -32.50
C GLY A 230 7.89 9.14 -33.26
N MET A 231 6.77 9.71 -32.81
CA MET A 231 6.16 10.92 -33.36
C MET A 231 6.34 12.09 -32.41
N THR A 232 6.36 13.29 -32.96
CA THR A 232 6.29 14.56 -32.21
C THR A 232 4.87 14.79 -31.66
N LEU A 233 4.73 15.69 -30.69
CA LEU A 233 3.43 16.02 -30.09
C LEU A 233 2.41 16.52 -31.12
N GLU A 234 2.85 17.32 -32.09
CA GLU A 234 1.99 17.84 -33.15
C GLU A 234 1.54 16.72 -34.11
N GLU A 235 2.43 15.80 -34.46
CA GLU A 235 2.10 14.62 -35.28
C GLU A 235 1.16 13.66 -34.55
N ALA A 236 1.33 13.48 -33.24
CA ALA A 236 0.43 12.70 -32.41
C ALA A 236 -0.97 13.34 -32.35
N LYS A 237 -1.04 14.67 -32.23
CA LYS A 237 -2.30 15.41 -32.17
C LYS A 237 -3.06 15.29 -33.48
N HIS A 238 -2.37 15.46 -34.60
CA HIS A 238 -2.95 15.26 -35.92
C HIS A 238 -3.42 13.81 -36.11
N SER A 239 -2.62 12.82 -35.69
CA SER A 239 -2.98 11.41 -35.83
C SER A 239 -4.20 11.01 -34.98
N CYS A 240 -4.37 11.60 -33.78
CA CYS A 240 -5.59 11.41 -32.99
C CYS A 240 -6.80 12.08 -33.64
N GLN A 241 -6.64 13.27 -34.21
CA GLN A 241 -7.70 13.97 -34.94
C GLN A 241 -8.15 13.21 -36.19
N ASP A 242 -7.23 12.58 -36.92
CA ASP A 242 -7.51 11.77 -38.11
C ASP A 242 -8.46 10.59 -37.83
N VAL A 243 -8.44 10.08 -36.60
CA VAL A 243 -9.30 8.97 -36.14
C VAL A 243 -10.47 9.46 -35.27
N GLY A 244 -10.74 10.76 -35.25
CA GLY A 244 -11.84 11.36 -34.50
C GLY A 244 -11.66 11.37 -32.98
N GLY A 245 -10.44 11.19 -32.49
CA GLY A 245 -10.09 11.22 -31.06
C GLY A 245 -9.33 12.49 -30.64
N GLU A 246 -9.17 12.70 -29.34
CA GLU A 246 -8.34 13.77 -28.76
C GLU A 246 -7.21 13.16 -27.90
N ILE A 247 -6.06 13.84 -27.82
CA ILE A 247 -4.98 13.45 -26.90
C ILE A 247 -5.51 13.52 -25.47
N ALA A 248 -5.39 12.42 -24.74
CA ALA A 248 -5.71 12.35 -23.32
C ALA A 248 -4.88 13.39 -22.53
N ARG A 249 -5.55 14.25 -21.77
CA ARG A 249 -4.91 15.22 -20.87
C ARG A 249 -4.82 14.61 -19.48
N VAL A 250 -3.66 14.69 -18.85
CA VAL A 250 -3.52 14.34 -17.43
C VAL A 250 -4.01 15.55 -16.64
N GLY A 251 -5.12 15.39 -15.92
CA GLY A 251 -5.65 16.38 -14.99
C GLY A 251 -4.95 16.33 -13.65
#